data_AF-F3KKU9-F1
#
_entry.id   AF-F3KKU9-F1
#
_cell.length_a   1.000
_cell.length_b   1.000
_cell.length_c   1.000
_cell.angle_alpha   90.00
_cell.angle_beta   90.00
_cell.angle_gamma   90.00
#
_symmetry.space_group_name_H-M   'P 1'
#
loop_
_entity.id
_entity.type
_entity.pdbx_description
1 polymer ?
#
loop_
_entity_poly.entity_id
_entity_poly.type
_entity_poly.pdbx_seq_one_letter_code
_entity_poly.pdbx_strand_id
1 'polypeptide(L)'
;MIQKKRTPTEHASFRINTNTLDNLKKISKDQKLSLNTYVNQIFDSHVNWDVNASEIGWIVMLKSASMELIKHVDNQTIIKIAKDAAESGAKEIALSMRGKYGVNEWISILKERAKSSGFSIKEYNENSNTKLVMYHEMGEQWSLFFRTYYETVFFDLGSKIKTEYTENSIIIELDV
;
A
#
# COMPACT_ATOMS: atom_id res chain seq x y z
N MET A 1 7.92 24.27 -15.49
CA MET A 1 6.97 23.90 -14.42
C MET A 1 5.70 23.38 -15.06
N ILE A 2 5.44 22.07 -15.00
CA ILE A 2 4.21 21.49 -15.54
C ILE A 2 3.12 21.68 -14.48
N GLN A 3 2.12 22.53 -14.75
CA GLN A 3 0.96 22.67 -13.87
C GLN A 3 0.19 21.33 -13.86
N LYS A 4 0.10 20.69 -12.69
CA LYS A 4 -0.74 19.51 -12.48
C LYS A 4 -2.20 19.93 -12.67
N LYS A 5 -2.81 19.51 -13.78
CA LYS A 5 -4.22 19.82 -14.11
C LYS A 5 -5.11 19.37 -12.94
N ARG A 6 -5.93 20.27 -12.39
CA ARG A 6 -6.88 19.90 -11.32
C ARG A 6 -7.89 18.91 -11.90
N THR A 7 -8.10 17.80 -11.20
CA THR A 7 -9.13 16.83 -11.55
C THR A 7 -10.49 17.52 -11.51
N PRO A 8 -11.35 17.38 -12.54
CA PRO A 8 -12.72 17.87 -12.48
C PRO A 8 -13.44 17.31 -11.25
N THR A 9 -14.26 18.12 -10.61
CA THR A 9 -15.09 17.70 -9.47
C THR A 9 -16.53 18.04 -9.76
N GLU A 10 -17.45 17.18 -9.33
CA GLU A 10 -18.88 17.38 -9.46
C GLU A 10 -19.54 17.41 -8.08
N HIS A 11 -20.64 18.13 -7.97
CA HIS A 11 -21.39 18.21 -6.73
C HIS A 11 -22.34 17.00 -6.59
N ALA A 12 -22.17 16.23 -5.51
CA ALA A 12 -23.07 15.16 -5.13
C ALA A 12 -23.78 15.49 -3.82
N SER A 13 -25.07 15.15 -3.69
CA SER A 13 -25.85 15.33 -2.47
C SER A 13 -26.55 14.04 -2.07
N PHE A 14 -26.39 13.66 -0.81
CA PHE A 14 -26.96 12.45 -0.24
C PHE A 14 -27.36 12.68 1.21
N ARG A 15 -28.35 11.91 1.69
CA ARG A 15 -28.76 11.94 3.09
C ARG A 15 -27.82 11.06 3.91
N ILE A 16 -27.35 11.57 5.06
CA ILE A 16 -26.50 10.84 6.00
C ILE A 16 -27.20 10.84 7.36
N ASN A 17 -27.10 9.74 8.10
CA ASN A 17 -27.54 9.71 9.49
C ASN A 17 -26.78 10.77 10.32
N THR A 18 -27.50 11.54 11.14
CA THR A 18 -26.94 12.66 11.91
C THR A 18 -25.78 12.23 12.80
N ASN A 19 -25.88 11.09 13.49
CA ASN A 19 -24.82 10.59 14.36
C ASN A 19 -23.55 10.25 13.57
N THR A 20 -23.72 9.66 12.39
CA THR A 20 -22.59 9.38 11.48
C THR A 20 -21.94 10.68 11.01
N LEU A 21 -22.73 11.67 10.59
CA LEU A 21 -22.21 12.97 10.14
C LEU A 21 -21.43 13.69 11.25
N ASP A 22 -21.93 13.68 12.48
CA ASP A 22 -21.27 14.33 13.61
C ASP A 22 -19.96 13.63 13.99
N ASN A 23 -19.92 12.30 13.93
CA ASN A 23 -18.67 11.54 14.09
C ASN A 23 -17.66 11.86 12.99
N LEU A 24 -18.08 11.91 11.72
CA LEU A 24 -17.20 12.27 10.60
C LEU A 24 -16.62 13.68 10.77
N LYS A 25 -17.44 14.65 11.21
CA LYS A 25 -16.97 16.03 11.52
C LYS A 25 -15.95 16.06 12.65
N LYS A 26 -16.16 15.26 13.71
CA LYS A 26 -15.23 15.17 14.83
C LYS A 26 -13.88 14.61 14.37
N ILE A 27 -13.90 13.49 13.65
CA ILE A 27 -12.69 12.84 13.15
C ILE A 27 -11.95 13.75 12.16
N SER A 28 -12.67 14.41 11.23
CA SER A 28 -12.02 15.32 10.29
C SER A 28 -11.33 16.48 11.00
N LYS A 29 -11.95 17.02 12.07
CA LYS A 29 -11.37 18.09 12.89
C LYS A 29 -10.12 17.61 13.63
N ASP A 30 -10.16 16.43 14.23
CA ASP A 30 -9.02 15.83 14.94
C ASP A 30 -7.83 15.59 13.98
N GLN A 31 -8.11 15.25 12.72
CA GLN A 31 -7.12 15.10 11.65
C GLN A 31 -6.73 16.43 10.97
N LYS A 32 -7.27 17.57 11.41
CA LYS A 32 -7.06 18.90 10.80
C LYS A 32 -7.44 18.96 9.31
N LEU A 33 -8.48 18.23 8.91
CA LEU A 33 -9.03 18.20 7.56
C LEU A 33 -10.42 18.86 7.50
N SER A 34 -10.77 19.40 6.33
CA SER A 34 -12.16 19.75 6.07
C SER A 34 -13.02 18.48 5.96
N LEU A 35 -14.30 18.55 6.32
CA LEU A 35 -15.21 17.41 6.17
C LEU A 35 -15.22 16.90 4.73
N ASN A 36 -15.26 17.82 3.75
CA ASN A 36 -15.24 17.46 2.34
C ASN A 36 -13.97 16.70 1.96
N THR A 37 -12.79 17.15 2.43
CA THR A 37 -11.53 16.46 2.19
C THR A 37 -11.53 15.07 2.80
N TYR A 38 -11.99 14.94 4.05
CA TYR A 38 -12.03 13.65 4.75
C TYR A 38 -13.00 12.67 4.09
N VAL A 39 -14.19 13.11 3.71
CA VAL A 39 -15.19 12.27 3.03
C VAL A 39 -14.70 11.83 1.66
N ASN A 40 -14.10 12.72 0.87
CA ASN A 40 -13.50 12.33 -0.42
C ASN A 40 -12.37 11.30 -0.22
N GLN A 41 -11.53 11.44 0.82
CA GLN A 41 -10.52 10.43 1.12
C GLN A 41 -11.10 9.06 1.48
N ILE A 42 -12.26 9.01 2.15
CA ILE A 42 -12.97 7.75 2.42
C ILE A 42 -13.48 7.16 1.11
N PHE A 43 -14.14 7.95 0.26
CA PHE A 43 -14.64 7.46 -1.03
C PHE A 43 -13.51 6.97 -1.94
N ASP A 44 -12.42 7.72 -2.02
CA ASP A 44 -11.22 7.31 -2.76
C ASP A 44 -10.63 6.01 -2.21
N SER A 45 -10.54 5.87 -0.89
CA SER A 45 -10.05 4.63 -0.26
C SER A 45 -10.97 3.46 -0.54
N HIS A 46 -12.28 3.67 -0.47
CA HIS A 46 -13.27 2.63 -0.67
C HIS A 46 -13.23 2.06 -2.09
N VAL A 47 -13.19 2.95 -3.10
CA VAL A 47 -13.19 2.56 -4.51
C VAL A 47 -11.86 1.94 -4.93
N ASN A 48 -10.73 2.47 -4.47
CA ASN A 48 -9.41 1.99 -4.93
C ASN A 48 -8.89 0.78 -4.15
N TRP A 49 -9.22 0.69 -2.85
CA TRP A 49 -8.71 -0.34 -1.94
C TRP A 49 -9.81 -1.22 -1.36
N ASP A 50 -10.75 -0.70 -0.57
CA ASP A 50 -11.57 -1.53 0.32
C ASP A 50 -12.44 -2.56 -0.41
N VAL A 51 -13.08 -2.17 -1.52
CA VAL A 51 -13.90 -3.09 -2.33
C VAL A 51 -13.03 -4.24 -2.86
N ASN A 52 -11.90 -3.90 -3.47
CA ASN A 52 -11.02 -4.88 -4.10
C ASN A 52 -10.29 -5.76 -3.07
N ALA A 53 -9.80 -5.17 -1.98
CA ALA A 53 -8.97 -5.86 -1.00
C ALA A 53 -9.67 -7.11 -0.44
N SER A 54 -10.96 -6.99 -0.14
CA SER A 54 -11.76 -8.12 0.38
C SER A 54 -11.94 -9.25 -0.62
N GLU A 55 -12.13 -8.94 -1.91
CA GLU A 55 -12.33 -9.93 -2.97
C GLU A 55 -11.06 -10.71 -3.28
N ILE A 56 -9.90 -10.09 -3.10
CA ILE A 56 -8.59 -10.66 -3.44
C ILE A 56 -7.90 -11.31 -2.21
N GLY A 57 -8.65 -11.48 -1.11
CA GLY A 57 -8.21 -12.24 0.06
C GLY A 57 -7.36 -11.48 1.08
N TRP A 58 -7.34 -10.14 1.04
CA TRP A 58 -6.74 -9.36 2.12
C TRP A 58 -7.61 -9.44 3.38
N ILE A 59 -6.95 -9.67 4.52
CA ILE A 59 -7.61 -9.77 5.82
C ILE A 59 -7.11 -8.70 6.78
N VAL A 60 -7.98 -8.33 7.73
CA VAL A 60 -7.60 -7.50 8.87
C VAL A 60 -6.93 -8.40 9.92
N MET A 61 -5.72 -8.04 10.34
CA MET A 61 -4.98 -8.74 11.39
C MET A 61 -4.41 -7.73 12.39
N LEU A 62 -4.39 -8.10 13.67
CA LEU A 62 -3.70 -7.30 14.69
C LEU A 62 -2.20 -7.27 14.42
N LYS A 63 -1.63 -6.06 14.29
CA LYS A 63 -0.19 -5.85 14.05
C LYS A 63 0.68 -6.59 15.07
N SER A 64 0.33 -6.56 16.35
CA SER A 64 1.08 -7.28 17.40
C SER A 64 1.05 -8.79 17.22
N ALA A 65 -0.10 -9.35 16.83
CA ALA A 65 -0.23 -10.78 16.57
C ALA A 65 0.58 -11.18 15.32
N SER A 66 0.53 -10.40 14.24
CA SER A 66 1.31 -10.68 13.03
C SER A 66 2.82 -10.59 13.29
N MET A 67 3.25 -9.65 14.14
CA MET A 67 4.64 -9.54 14.59
C MET A 67 5.05 -10.71 15.48
N GLU A 68 4.15 -11.21 16.33
CA GLU A 68 4.47 -12.35 17.19
C GLU A 68 4.55 -13.66 16.40
N LEU A 69 3.63 -13.89 15.46
CA LEU A 69 3.61 -15.09 14.62
C LEU A 69 4.90 -15.27 13.83
N ILE A 70 5.40 -14.20 13.20
CA ILE A 70 6.58 -14.29 12.33
C ILE A 70 7.87 -14.62 13.11
N LYS A 71 7.94 -14.31 14.42
CA LYS A 71 9.08 -14.64 15.30
C LYS A 71 9.38 -16.13 15.37
N HIS A 72 8.34 -16.95 15.21
CA HIS A 72 8.46 -18.41 15.28
C HIS A 72 8.79 -19.05 13.91
N VAL A 73 9.07 -18.24 12.89
CA VAL A 73 9.41 -18.68 11.54
C VAL A 73 10.86 -18.33 11.24
N ASP A 74 11.63 -19.31 10.78
CA ASP A 74 13.02 -19.09 10.39
C ASP A 74 13.14 -18.29 9.08
N ASN A 75 14.29 -17.65 8.87
CA ASN A 75 14.50 -16.77 7.72
C ASN A 75 14.35 -17.49 6.36
N GLN A 76 14.71 -18.77 6.23
CA GLN A 76 14.56 -19.50 4.97
C GLN A 76 13.09 -19.72 4.66
N THR A 77 12.30 -20.10 5.66
CA THR A 77 10.85 -20.25 5.53
C THR A 77 10.18 -18.91 5.22
N ILE A 78 10.59 -17.80 5.85
CA ILE A 78 10.08 -16.45 5.52
C ILE A 78 10.32 -16.10 4.05
N ILE A 79 11.55 -16.30 3.57
CA ILE A 79 11.92 -16.02 2.17
C ILE A 79 11.08 -16.88 1.21
N LYS A 80 10.90 -18.16 1.52
CA LYS A 80 10.09 -19.07 0.71
C LYS A 80 8.63 -18.59 0.63
N ILE A 81 8.00 -18.32 1.78
CA ILE A 81 6.61 -17.84 1.83
C ILE A 81 6.46 -16.53 1.03
N ALA A 82 7.41 -15.60 1.18
CA ALA A 82 7.37 -14.33 0.46
C ALA A 82 7.46 -14.50 -1.07
N LYS A 83 8.32 -15.40 -1.55
CA LYS A 83 8.41 -15.74 -2.98
C LYS A 83 7.16 -16.42 -3.49
N ASP A 84 6.72 -17.47 -2.81
CA ASP A 84 5.53 -18.23 -3.18
C ASP A 84 4.30 -17.31 -3.26
N ALA A 85 4.14 -16.40 -2.30
CA ALA A 85 3.06 -15.41 -2.30
C ALA A 85 3.16 -14.39 -3.46
N ALA A 86 4.38 -13.96 -3.80
CA ALA A 86 4.59 -13.05 -4.93
C ALA A 86 4.28 -13.73 -6.27
N GLU A 87 4.84 -14.92 -6.50
CA GLU A 87 4.72 -15.66 -7.75
C GLU A 87 3.29 -16.17 -8.01
N SER A 88 2.56 -16.55 -6.95
CA SER A 88 1.22 -17.13 -7.08
C SER A 88 0.06 -16.14 -7.13
N GLY A 89 0.27 -14.88 -6.70
CA GLY A 89 -0.84 -13.94 -6.51
C GLY A 89 -0.63 -12.54 -7.02
N ALA A 90 0.62 -12.09 -7.26
CA ALA A 90 0.84 -10.70 -7.62
C ALA A 90 0.19 -10.32 -8.96
N LYS A 91 0.28 -11.20 -9.97
CA LYS A 91 -0.34 -10.92 -11.26
C LYS A 91 -1.87 -10.81 -11.15
N GLU A 92 -2.54 -11.73 -10.46
CA GLU A 92 -3.98 -11.66 -10.25
C GLU A 92 -4.39 -10.41 -9.47
N ILE A 93 -3.66 -10.05 -8.41
CA ILE A 93 -3.93 -8.83 -7.63
C ILE A 93 -3.91 -7.60 -8.54
N ALA A 94 -2.87 -7.43 -9.37
CA ALA A 94 -2.76 -6.26 -10.22
C ALA A 94 -3.82 -6.22 -11.32
N LEU A 95 -4.12 -7.37 -11.93
CA LEU A 95 -5.19 -7.47 -12.92
C LEU A 95 -6.56 -7.16 -12.31
N SER A 96 -6.84 -7.63 -11.10
CA SER A 96 -8.11 -7.36 -10.42
C SER A 96 -8.24 -5.89 -10.01
N MET A 97 -7.19 -5.32 -9.40
CA MET A 97 -7.26 -3.96 -8.83
C MET A 97 -7.05 -2.84 -9.85
N ARG A 98 -6.33 -3.11 -10.95
CA ARG A 98 -5.88 -2.09 -11.92
C ARG A 98 -6.17 -2.46 -13.37
N GLY A 99 -6.63 -3.69 -13.65
CA GLY A 99 -6.85 -4.19 -15.01
C GLY A 99 -5.56 -4.45 -15.80
N LYS A 100 -4.38 -4.23 -15.21
CA LYS A 100 -3.07 -4.34 -15.86
C LYS A 100 -2.01 -4.77 -14.86
N TYR A 101 -1.03 -5.53 -15.33
CA TYR A 101 0.15 -5.90 -14.55
C TYR A 101 1.37 -5.14 -15.08
N GLY A 102 1.86 -4.20 -14.28
CA GLY A 102 2.95 -3.30 -14.63
C GLY A 102 3.58 -2.66 -13.40
N VAL A 103 4.75 -2.05 -13.59
CA VAL A 103 5.54 -1.43 -12.52
C VAL A 103 4.77 -0.31 -11.83
N ASN A 104 4.16 0.59 -12.61
CA ASN A 104 3.41 1.72 -12.09
C ASN A 104 2.15 1.27 -11.32
N GLU A 105 1.46 0.25 -11.82
CA GLU A 105 0.31 -0.35 -11.17
C GLU A 105 0.70 -0.96 -9.82
N TRP A 106 1.83 -1.67 -9.76
CA TRP A 106 2.34 -2.24 -8.52
C TRP A 106 2.82 -1.20 -7.51
N ILE A 107 3.45 -0.12 -7.96
CA ILE A 107 3.78 1.02 -7.10
C ILE A 107 2.50 1.63 -6.51
N SER A 108 1.42 1.76 -7.30
CA SER A 108 0.12 2.24 -6.81
C SER A 108 -0.48 1.30 -5.76
N ILE A 109 -0.52 -0.02 -6.04
CA ILE A 109 -1.04 -1.03 -5.11
C ILE A 109 -0.24 -1.03 -3.81
N LEU A 110 1.09 -0.98 -3.89
CA LEU A 110 1.98 -0.93 -2.74
C LEU A 110 1.70 0.30 -1.86
N LYS A 111 1.51 1.48 -2.45
CA LYS A 111 1.18 2.71 -1.71
C LYS A 111 -0.17 2.64 -1.01
N GLU A 112 -1.19 2.10 -1.68
CA GLU A 112 -2.52 1.94 -1.07
C GLU A 112 -2.51 0.89 0.04
N ARG A 113 -1.83 -0.23 -0.18
CA ARG A 113 -1.61 -1.27 0.83
C ARG A 113 -0.88 -0.73 2.06
N ALA A 114 0.18 0.05 1.84
CA ALA A 114 0.91 0.71 2.92
C ALA A 114 0.01 1.66 3.71
N LYS A 115 -0.75 2.53 3.02
CA LYS A 115 -1.71 3.44 3.64
C LYS A 115 -2.76 2.70 4.47
N SER A 116 -3.35 1.65 3.93
CA SER A 116 -4.36 0.83 4.63
C SER A 116 -3.79 0.13 5.87
N SER A 117 -2.51 -0.26 5.82
CA SER A 117 -1.81 -0.89 6.94
C SER A 117 -1.30 0.11 7.99
N GLY A 118 -1.50 1.43 7.79
CA GLY A 118 -0.95 2.47 8.64
C GLY A 118 0.57 2.67 8.48
N PHE A 119 1.15 2.18 7.39
CA PHE A 119 2.56 2.37 7.06
C PHE A 119 2.77 3.70 6.34
N SER A 120 3.97 4.26 6.50
CA SER A 120 4.40 5.45 5.77
C SER A 120 5.24 5.04 4.58
N ILE A 121 4.99 5.66 3.42
CA ILE A 121 5.84 5.49 2.25
C ILE A 121 6.22 6.85 1.66
N LYS A 122 7.51 7.01 1.38
CA LYS A 122 8.06 8.16 0.66
C LYS A 122 8.57 7.71 -0.69
N GLU A 123 8.28 8.50 -1.71
CA GLU A 123 8.73 8.27 -3.07
C GLU A 123 9.66 9.42 -3.48
N TYR A 124 10.82 9.05 -4.02
CA TYR A 124 11.81 9.95 -4.56
C TYR A 124 12.04 9.57 -6.01
N ASN A 125 11.87 10.53 -6.92
CA ASN A 125 12.06 10.32 -8.35
C ASN A 125 13.26 11.16 -8.79
N GLU A 126 14.32 10.51 -9.27
CA GLU A 126 15.52 11.15 -9.81
C GLU A 126 15.85 10.56 -11.17
N ASN A 127 15.86 11.41 -12.21
CA ASN A 127 16.05 11.03 -13.60
C ASN A 127 15.02 9.98 -14.07
N SER A 128 15.44 8.70 -14.10
CA SER A 128 14.68 7.51 -14.49
C SER A 128 14.56 6.50 -13.33
N ASN A 129 15.03 6.85 -12.14
CA ASN A 129 15.02 5.96 -10.99
C ASN A 129 13.91 6.36 -10.01
N THR A 130 13.11 5.39 -9.61
CA THR A 130 12.11 5.54 -8.55
C THR A 130 12.61 4.83 -7.30
N LYS A 131 12.79 5.61 -6.23
CA LYS A 131 13.15 5.11 -4.90
C LYS A 131 11.95 5.21 -3.97
N LEU A 132 11.56 4.08 -3.41
CA LEU A 132 10.50 3.96 -2.42
C LEU A 132 11.11 3.62 -1.06
N VAL A 133 10.75 4.36 -0.03
CA VAL A 133 11.13 4.08 1.35
C VAL A 133 9.87 3.86 2.16
N MET A 134 9.61 2.61 2.56
CA MET A 134 8.44 2.22 3.34
C MET A 134 8.84 1.94 4.79
N TYR A 135 8.22 2.66 5.72
CA TYR A 135 8.35 2.48 7.17
C TYR A 135 7.13 1.74 7.71
N HIS A 136 7.35 0.54 8.26
CA HIS A 136 6.28 -0.35 8.73
C HIS A 136 6.30 -0.62 10.24
N GLU A 137 7.44 -0.45 10.90
CA GLU A 137 7.60 -0.68 12.36
C GLU A 137 7.12 -2.08 12.80
N MET A 138 7.56 -3.14 12.13
CA MET A 138 7.13 -4.52 12.40
C MET A 138 8.28 -5.48 12.74
N GLY A 139 9.51 -5.00 12.85
CA GLY A 139 10.68 -5.83 13.14
C GLY A 139 11.30 -6.49 11.89
N GLU A 140 12.53 -6.97 12.07
CA GLU A 140 13.43 -7.37 10.99
C GLU A 140 12.89 -8.50 10.10
N GLN A 141 12.15 -9.45 10.68
CA GLN A 141 11.55 -10.55 9.93
C GLN A 141 10.48 -10.08 8.93
N TRP A 142 9.71 -9.06 9.27
CA TRP A 142 8.77 -8.44 8.34
C TRP A 142 9.49 -7.61 7.29
N SER A 143 10.61 -6.97 7.63
CA SER A 143 11.48 -6.31 6.65
C SER A 143 12.01 -7.32 5.63
N LEU A 144 12.48 -8.48 6.09
CA LEU A 144 12.92 -9.58 5.22
C LEU A 144 11.78 -10.04 4.31
N PHE A 145 10.60 -10.29 4.88
CA PHE A 145 9.41 -10.68 4.11
C PHE A 145 9.07 -9.64 3.02
N PHE A 146 8.93 -8.36 3.39
CA PHE A 146 8.53 -7.33 2.43
C PHE A 146 9.59 -7.10 1.36
N ARG A 147 10.87 -7.09 1.75
CA ARG A 147 11.98 -7.02 0.78
C ARG A 147 11.86 -8.15 -0.23
N THR A 148 11.80 -9.39 0.22
CA THR A 148 11.76 -10.56 -0.67
C THR A 148 10.52 -10.56 -1.55
N TYR A 149 9.35 -10.25 -0.98
CA TYR A 149 8.09 -10.18 -1.73
C TYR A 149 8.18 -9.16 -2.87
N TYR A 150 8.51 -7.91 -2.56
CA TYR A 150 8.54 -6.86 -3.59
C TYR A 150 9.71 -7.02 -4.56
N GLU A 151 10.86 -7.53 -4.10
CA GLU A 151 11.98 -7.89 -4.99
C GLU A 151 11.54 -8.90 -6.04
N THR A 152 10.79 -9.93 -5.63
CA THR A 152 10.25 -10.96 -6.53
C THR A 152 9.23 -10.38 -7.51
N VAL A 153 8.28 -9.55 -7.01
CA VAL A 153 7.25 -8.93 -7.87
C VAL A 153 7.84 -8.03 -8.95
N PHE A 154 8.78 -7.14 -8.59
CA PHE A 154 9.36 -6.20 -9.56
C PHE A 154 10.38 -6.87 -10.48
N PHE A 155 11.03 -7.94 -10.03
CA PHE A 155 11.87 -8.76 -10.90
C PHE A 155 11.05 -9.46 -12.00
N ASP A 156 9.89 -10.03 -11.67
CA ASP A 156 8.98 -10.66 -12.66
C ASP A 156 8.47 -9.65 -13.69
N LEU A 157 8.28 -8.39 -13.27
CA LEU A 157 7.94 -7.27 -14.16
C LEU A 157 9.10 -6.81 -15.08
N GLY A 158 10.28 -7.41 -14.97
CA GLY A 158 11.46 -7.08 -15.77
C GLY A 158 12.19 -5.81 -15.33
N SER A 159 11.90 -5.27 -14.14
CA SER A 159 12.60 -4.10 -13.61
C SER A 159 13.98 -4.47 -13.05
N LYS A 160 14.96 -3.59 -13.24
CA LYS A 160 16.20 -3.66 -12.46
C LYS A 160 15.90 -3.11 -11.07
N ILE A 161 15.89 -4.01 -10.08
CA ILE A 161 15.57 -3.70 -8.70
C ILE A 161 16.81 -3.81 -7.82
N LYS A 162 16.96 -2.87 -6.89
CA LYS A 162 17.84 -2.99 -5.73
C LYS A 162 17.02 -2.82 -4.47
N THR A 163 17.26 -3.69 -3.50
CA THR A 163 16.55 -3.65 -2.22
C THR A 163 17.51 -3.61 -1.05
N GLU A 164 17.20 -2.75 -0.09
CA GLU A 164 17.84 -2.69 1.22
C GLU A 164 16.76 -2.67 2.29
N TYR A 165 17.12 -3.04 3.52
CA TYR A 165 16.19 -2.96 4.63
C TYR A 165 16.91 -2.66 5.95
N THR A 166 16.15 -2.08 6.88
CA THR A 166 16.49 -2.01 8.30
C THR A 166 15.49 -2.84 9.08
N GLU A 167 15.60 -2.89 10.41
CA GLU A 167 14.61 -3.57 11.25
C GLU A 167 13.16 -3.13 10.99
N ASN A 168 12.93 -1.87 10.59
CA ASN A 168 11.57 -1.31 10.53
C ASN A 168 11.23 -0.60 9.21
N SER A 169 12.10 -0.73 8.22
CA SER A 169 11.89 -0.14 6.91
C SER A 169 12.48 -0.99 5.80
N ILE A 170 11.90 -0.85 4.61
CA ILE A 170 12.50 -1.33 3.37
C ILE A 170 12.72 -0.16 2.41
N ILE A 171 13.75 -0.30 1.59
CA ILE A 171 14.10 0.61 0.52
C ILE A 171 14.05 -0.21 -0.77
N ILE A 172 13.28 0.27 -1.74
CA ILE A 172 13.16 -0.32 -3.07
C ILE A 172 13.62 0.74 -4.07
N GLU A 173 14.63 0.44 -4.86
CA GLU A 173 15.10 1.26 -5.96
C GLU A 173 14.83 0.53 -7.28
N LEU A 174 14.12 1.19 -8.19
CA LEU A 174 13.75 0.69 -9.51
C LEU A 174 14.41 1.60 -10.55
N ASP A 175 15.17 1.01 -11.47
CA ASP A 175 15.51 1.69 -12.73
C ASP A 175 14.33 1.48 -13.69
N VAL A 176 13.58 2.55 -13.99
CA VAL A 176 12.40 2.53 -14.87
C VAL A 176 12.78 3.01 -16.27
#